data_AF-A0A3E3JYV1-F1
#
_entry.id   AF-A0A3E3JYV1-F1
#
_cell.length_a   1.000
_cell.length_b   1.000
_cell.length_c   1.000
_cell.angle_alpha   90.00
_cell.angle_beta   90.00
_cell.angle_gamma   90.00
#
_symmetry.space_group_name_H-M   'P 1'
#
loop_
_entity.id
_entity.type
_entity.pdbx_description
1 polymer ?
#
loop_
_entity_poly.entity_id
_entity_poly.type
_entity_poly.pdbx_seq_one_letter_code
_entity_poly.pdbx_strand_id
1 'polypeptide(L)'
;MKKKVVAAMMSVALVAAVGIGGTLAYLSSTSNDVKNTFTVGKGFDDTDGQALIVDEWLLDGTADDRTQEDQTYENMTPGYVEKKDPTARLKAGSVESYVFLRVTGVNALESIMKSNADGDDVQAYDISGWDTTYWMKVADENGTLLHETKLGLEGDGYYVANTGNTVNLEDTTPEGEYIQLGNPIFQTVTMNPDVAEVTEDLGTEIGEITVKACAVQYSEDQMDSWKDAFDSAKWN
;
A
#
# COMPACT_ATOMS: atom_id res chain seq x y z
N MET A 1 -59.15 -0.93 -23.53
CA MET A 1 -58.24 -0.25 -22.57
C MET A 1 -57.72 -1.16 -21.44
N LYS A 2 -57.98 -2.49 -21.41
CA LYS A 2 -57.56 -3.35 -20.28
C LYS A 2 -56.16 -3.98 -20.41
N LYS A 3 -55.62 -4.19 -21.62
CA LYS A 3 -54.31 -4.85 -21.82
C LYS A 3 -53.09 -3.94 -21.56
N LYS A 4 -53.22 -2.63 -21.81
CA LYS A 4 -52.13 -1.66 -21.62
C LYS A 4 -51.86 -1.35 -20.12
N VAL A 5 -52.90 -1.40 -19.29
CA VAL A 5 -52.80 -1.18 -17.84
C VAL A 5 -52.12 -2.36 -17.13
N VAL A 6 -52.40 -3.60 -17.56
CA VAL A 6 -51.75 -4.81 -17.00
C VAL A 6 -50.26 -4.85 -17.33
N ALA A 7 -49.88 -4.45 -18.55
CA ALA A 7 -48.46 -4.34 -18.92
C ALA A 7 -47.73 -3.29 -18.06
N ALA A 8 -48.35 -2.12 -17.84
CA ALA A 8 -47.78 -1.08 -16.98
C ALA A 8 -47.63 -1.52 -15.51
N MET A 9 -48.60 -2.26 -14.96
CA MET A 9 -48.50 -2.79 -13.59
C MET A 9 -47.43 -3.87 -13.43
N MET A 10 -47.25 -4.76 -14.43
CA MET A 10 -46.15 -5.73 -14.41
C MET A 10 -44.79 -5.05 -14.56
N SER A 11 -44.69 -3.97 -15.33
CA SER A 11 -43.45 -3.18 -15.44
C SER A 11 -43.11 -2.48 -14.12
N VAL A 12 -44.09 -1.93 -13.39
CA VAL A 12 -43.84 -1.31 -12.06
C VAL A 12 -43.43 -2.36 -11.03
N ALA A 13 -44.01 -3.57 -11.06
CA ALA A 13 -43.60 -4.66 -10.18
C ALA A 13 -42.17 -5.14 -10.48
N LEU A 14 -41.75 -5.16 -11.75
CA LEU A 14 -40.37 -5.49 -12.13
C LEU A 14 -39.38 -4.42 -11.65
N VAL A 15 -39.73 -3.13 -11.77
CA VAL A 15 -38.91 -2.01 -11.27
C VAL A 15 -38.81 -2.04 -9.74
N ALA A 16 -39.88 -2.42 -9.02
CA ALA A 16 -39.83 -2.59 -7.57
C ALA A 16 -38.98 -3.80 -7.12
N ALA A 17 -38.96 -4.90 -7.89
CA ALA A 17 -38.09 -6.04 -7.64
C ALA A 17 -36.60 -5.71 -7.91
N VAL A 18 -36.31 -4.92 -8.95
CA VAL A 18 -34.96 -4.38 -9.21
C VAL A 18 -34.60 -3.31 -8.17
N GLY A 19 -35.56 -2.58 -7.60
CA GLY A 19 -35.34 -1.61 -6.54
C GLY A 19 -35.00 -2.21 -5.17
N ILE A 20 -35.32 -3.50 -4.94
CA ILE A 20 -34.90 -4.24 -3.73
C ILE A 20 -33.70 -5.15 -4.02
N GLY A 21 -33.59 -5.68 -5.25
CA GLY A 21 -32.41 -6.43 -5.69
C GLY A 21 -31.17 -5.56 -5.97
N GLY A 22 -31.38 -4.31 -6.39
CA GLY A 22 -30.32 -3.33 -6.67
C GLY A 22 -29.67 -2.77 -5.40
N THR A 23 -30.42 -2.72 -4.29
CA THR A 23 -29.87 -2.37 -2.96
C THR A 23 -29.30 -3.58 -2.21
N LEU A 24 -29.54 -4.81 -2.68
CA LEU A 24 -28.81 -6.00 -2.19
C LEU A 24 -27.54 -6.28 -3.01
N ALA A 25 -27.36 -5.64 -4.16
CA ALA A 25 -26.06 -5.56 -4.84
C ALA A 25 -25.10 -4.55 -4.15
N TYR A 26 -25.59 -3.76 -3.19
CA TYR A 26 -24.80 -2.82 -2.38
C TYR A 26 -23.97 -3.50 -1.27
N LEU A 27 -23.94 -4.85 -1.22
CA LEU A 27 -23.15 -5.62 -0.24
C LEU A 27 -22.44 -6.83 -0.84
N SER A 28 -22.15 -6.84 -2.14
CA SER A 28 -21.32 -7.91 -2.70
C SER A 28 -20.42 -7.43 -3.83
N SER A 29 -19.30 -6.82 -3.47
CA SER A 29 -18.02 -7.25 -4.02
C SER A 29 -16.89 -6.81 -3.08
N THR A 30 -16.32 -7.80 -2.42
CA THR A 30 -15.08 -7.82 -1.65
C THR A 30 -14.08 -6.71 -1.98
N SER A 31 -13.80 -5.82 -1.01
CA SER A 31 -12.42 -5.42 -0.70
C SER A 31 -11.96 -6.19 0.54
N ASN A 32 -12.10 -7.52 0.49
CA ASN A 32 -11.24 -8.36 1.31
C ASN A 32 -10.00 -8.59 0.48
N ASP A 33 -8.99 -7.75 0.66
CA ASP A 33 -7.60 -8.15 0.44
C ASP A 33 -6.72 -7.43 1.46
N VAL A 34 -6.75 -7.98 2.69
CA VAL A 34 -5.73 -7.72 3.71
C VAL A 34 -4.39 -8.11 3.10
N LYS A 35 -3.58 -7.14 2.71
CA LYS A 35 -2.21 -7.39 2.23
C LYS A 35 -1.28 -7.48 3.42
N ASN A 36 -1.51 -8.58 4.14
CA ASN A 36 -0.68 -9.07 5.21
C ASN A 36 0.70 -9.46 4.70
N THR A 37 1.67 -9.35 5.59
CA THR A 37 3.09 -9.49 5.30
C THR A 37 3.43 -10.96 4.98
N PHE A 38 4.45 -11.20 4.15
CA PHE A 38 4.86 -12.57 3.84
C PHE A 38 6.31 -12.78 4.27
N THR A 39 6.51 -13.66 5.24
CA THR A 39 7.84 -14.15 5.64
C THR A 39 8.11 -15.48 4.93
N VAL A 40 9.26 -15.61 4.26
CA VAL A 40 9.68 -16.86 3.60
C VAL A 40 11.04 -17.29 4.16
N GLY A 41 11.07 -18.35 4.96
CA GLY A 41 12.33 -19.00 5.38
C GLY A 41 12.22 -19.74 6.72
N LYS A 42 13.23 -20.57 7.02
CA LYS A 42 13.41 -21.20 8.35
C LYS A 42 14.35 -20.32 9.18
N GLY A 43 13.99 -20.01 10.42
CA GLY A 43 14.81 -19.17 11.32
C GLY A 43 14.28 -17.75 11.52
N PHE A 44 13.14 -17.41 10.95
CA PHE A 44 12.36 -16.27 11.38
C PHE A 44 11.58 -16.65 12.65
N ASP A 45 11.62 -15.85 13.69
CA ASP A 45 10.82 -16.09 14.90
C ASP A 45 9.35 -15.72 14.62
N ASP A 46 8.54 -16.73 14.31
CA ASP A 46 7.11 -16.58 14.05
C ASP A 46 6.21 -17.07 15.21
N THR A 47 6.83 -17.36 16.37
CA THR A 47 6.18 -18.06 17.49
C THR A 47 4.90 -17.38 17.98
N ASP A 48 4.83 -16.04 17.88
CA ASP A 48 3.68 -15.20 18.23
C ASP A 48 3.16 -14.35 17.03
N GLY A 49 3.29 -14.84 15.79
CA GLY A 49 2.84 -14.15 14.58
C GLY A 49 3.97 -13.82 13.63
N GLN A 50 3.71 -13.02 12.59
CA GLN A 50 4.66 -12.76 11.49
C GLN A 50 6.00 -12.18 11.98
N ALA A 51 7.13 -12.64 11.43
CA ALA A 51 8.44 -12.10 11.83
C ALA A 51 8.71 -10.72 11.21
N LEU A 52 8.15 -10.47 10.02
CA LEU A 52 8.20 -9.19 9.32
C LEU A 52 6.78 -8.65 9.24
N ILE A 53 6.58 -7.39 9.58
CA ILE A 53 5.31 -6.68 9.39
C ILE A 53 5.52 -5.36 8.65
N VAL A 54 4.47 -4.87 8.01
CA VAL A 54 4.35 -3.47 7.60
C VAL A 54 3.15 -2.90 8.34
N ASP A 55 3.35 -1.81 9.05
CA ASP A 55 2.28 -1.10 9.74
C ASP A 55 2.33 0.40 9.46
N GLU A 56 1.25 1.08 9.77
CA GLU A 56 1.12 2.53 9.70
C GLU A 56 0.32 3.06 10.89
N TRP A 57 0.35 4.37 11.08
CA TRP A 57 -0.45 5.10 12.06
C TRP A 57 -1.92 4.87 11.82
N LEU A 58 -2.62 4.59 12.92
CA LEU A 58 -4.06 4.44 12.90
C LEU A 58 -4.71 5.82 12.66
N LEU A 59 -5.45 5.95 11.56
CA LEU A 59 -6.38 7.06 11.33
C LEU A 59 -7.25 7.32 12.57
N ASP A 60 -7.32 8.58 13.01
CA ASP A 60 -8.00 9.05 14.21
C ASP A 60 -7.50 8.45 15.56
N GLY A 61 -6.35 7.75 15.54
CA GLY A 61 -5.66 7.25 16.73
C GLY A 61 -4.71 8.26 17.38
N THR A 62 -4.04 7.84 18.45
CA THR A 62 -2.88 8.54 19.00
C THR A 62 -1.61 8.19 18.22
N ALA A 63 -0.53 8.97 18.39
CA ALA A 63 0.73 8.76 17.65
C ALA A 63 1.38 7.37 17.86
N ASP A 64 0.98 6.67 18.93
CA ASP A 64 1.47 5.33 19.26
C ASP A 64 0.54 4.21 18.71
N ASP A 65 -0.67 4.56 18.26
CA ASP A 65 -1.62 3.59 17.71
C ASP A 65 -1.26 3.28 16.26
N ARG A 66 -1.03 2.00 15.98
CA ARG A 66 -0.64 1.52 14.65
C ARG A 66 -1.48 0.33 14.21
N THR A 67 -1.68 0.23 12.92
CA THR A 67 -2.48 -0.82 12.29
C THR A 67 -1.74 -1.46 11.12
N GLN A 68 -2.03 -2.74 10.89
CA GLN A 68 -1.68 -3.49 9.67
C GLN A 68 -2.90 -3.66 8.76
N GLU A 69 -4.06 -3.17 9.20
CA GLU A 69 -5.32 -3.22 8.45
C GLU A 69 -5.41 -2.03 7.50
N ASP A 70 -6.07 -2.25 6.36
CA ASP A 70 -6.28 -1.22 5.35
C ASP A 70 -7.08 -0.05 5.92
N GLN A 71 -6.62 1.17 5.62
CA GLN A 71 -7.28 2.40 6.05
C GLN A 71 -7.94 3.09 4.87
N THR A 72 -9.23 3.39 5.02
CA THR A 72 -10.00 4.15 4.03
C THR A 72 -10.08 5.61 4.44
N TYR A 73 -9.69 6.50 3.53
CA TYR A 73 -9.76 7.95 3.74
C TYR A 73 -10.95 8.50 2.97
N GLU A 74 -11.90 9.09 3.70
CA GLU A 74 -13.06 9.75 3.11
C GLU A 74 -12.87 11.27 3.10
N ASN A 75 -13.45 11.94 2.10
CA ASN A 75 -13.57 13.40 2.05
C ASN A 75 -12.24 14.21 2.00
N MET A 76 -11.26 13.77 1.20
CA MET A 76 -10.09 14.61 0.91
C MET A 76 -10.51 15.86 0.12
N THR A 77 -10.25 17.04 0.69
CA THR A 77 -10.49 18.34 0.04
C THR A 77 -9.20 18.91 -0.56
N PRO A 78 -9.26 19.84 -1.53
CA PRO A 78 -8.06 20.47 -2.08
C PRO A 78 -7.18 21.07 -0.98
N GLY A 79 -5.89 20.74 -0.98
CA GLY A 79 -4.92 21.14 0.05
C GLY A 79 -4.93 20.26 1.30
N TYR A 80 -5.78 19.24 1.37
CA TYR A 80 -5.75 18.24 2.44
C TYR A 80 -4.44 17.44 2.37
N VAL A 81 -3.75 17.37 3.51
CA VAL A 81 -2.51 16.61 3.67
C VAL A 81 -2.79 15.48 4.64
N GLU A 82 -2.77 14.26 4.14
CA GLU A 82 -2.83 13.07 4.97
C GLU A 82 -1.41 12.64 5.34
N LYS A 83 -1.18 12.38 6.63
CA LYS A 83 0.10 11.85 7.09
C LYS A 83 0.05 10.33 7.05
N LYS A 84 1.03 9.73 6.41
CA LYS A 84 1.20 8.29 6.26
C LYS A 84 2.57 7.91 6.78
N ASP A 85 2.73 6.65 7.16
CA ASP A 85 4.03 6.16 7.64
C ASP A 85 4.17 4.63 7.48
N PRO A 86 3.99 4.10 6.26
CA PRO A 86 4.20 2.69 5.99
C PRO A 86 5.62 2.26 6.41
N THR A 87 5.69 1.52 7.51
CA THR A 87 6.93 1.18 8.20
C THR A 87 7.12 -0.32 8.24
N ALA A 88 8.23 -0.79 7.68
CA ALA A 88 8.62 -2.20 7.80
C ALA A 88 9.26 -2.46 9.17
N ARG A 89 8.87 -3.55 9.83
CA ARG A 89 9.44 -3.96 11.12
C ARG A 89 9.75 -5.44 11.13
N LEU A 90 10.95 -5.79 11.57
CA LEU A 90 11.42 -7.18 11.68
C LEU A 90 11.66 -7.53 13.14
N LYS A 91 11.23 -8.71 13.59
CA LYS A 91 11.44 -9.15 14.96
C LYS A 91 12.92 -9.34 15.28
N ALA A 92 13.32 -8.85 16.45
CA ALA A 92 14.60 -9.15 17.07
C ALA A 92 14.77 -10.66 17.25
N GLY A 93 15.97 -11.18 16.98
CA GLY A 93 16.25 -12.63 16.91
C GLY A 93 16.01 -13.26 15.53
N SER A 94 15.51 -12.50 14.55
CA SER A 94 15.37 -13.00 13.17
C SER A 94 16.73 -13.22 12.51
N VAL A 95 16.84 -14.32 11.76
CA VAL A 95 18.02 -14.64 10.94
C VAL A 95 18.41 -13.49 10.02
N GLU A 96 19.72 -13.37 9.77
CA GLU A 96 20.24 -12.41 8.80
C GLU A 96 19.54 -12.57 7.44
N SER A 97 19.00 -11.47 6.90
CA SER A 97 18.09 -11.52 5.75
C SER A 97 18.20 -10.29 4.86
N TYR A 98 17.92 -10.44 3.58
CA TYR A 98 17.54 -9.33 2.70
C TYR A 98 16.06 -9.02 2.88
N VAL A 99 15.73 -7.75 3.13
CA VAL A 99 14.35 -7.29 3.28
C VAL A 99 13.99 -6.40 2.11
N PHE A 100 12.83 -6.64 1.52
CA PHE A 100 12.32 -5.92 0.38
C PHE A 100 10.94 -5.33 0.66
N LEU A 101 10.66 -4.17 0.07
CA LEU A 101 9.33 -3.60 -0.06
C LEU A 101 8.88 -3.63 -1.51
N ARG A 102 7.58 -3.81 -1.72
CA ARG A 102 6.89 -3.59 -2.99
C ARG A 102 5.84 -2.51 -2.78
N VAL A 103 6.00 -1.40 -3.48
CA VAL A 103 5.06 -0.27 -3.49
C VAL A 103 4.30 -0.28 -4.81
N THR A 104 2.97 -0.19 -4.75
CA THR A 104 2.10 -0.12 -5.93
C THR A 104 0.98 0.88 -5.72
N GLY A 105 0.52 1.52 -6.81
CA GLY A 105 -0.62 2.44 -6.80
C GLY A 105 -0.26 3.91 -6.65
N VAL A 106 1.00 4.24 -6.36
CA VAL A 106 1.49 5.62 -6.32
C VAL A 106 1.41 6.24 -7.70
N ASN A 107 1.97 5.57 -8.71
CA ASN A 107 2.03 6.14 -10.06
C ASN A 107 0.61 6.33 -10.62
N ALA A 108 -0.29 5.39 -10.33
CA ALA A 108 -1.70 5.49 -10.72
C ALA A 108 -2.36 6.70 -10.05
N LEU A 109 -2.10 6.93 -8.77
CA LEU A 109 -2.66 8.05 -8.03
C LEU A 109 -2.11 9.41 -8.51
N GLU A 110 -0.80 9.52 -8.72
CA GLU A 110 -0.15 10.73 -9.23
C GLU A 110 -0.53 11.04 -10.69
N SER A 111 -0.95 10.04 -11.47
CA SER A 111 -1.43 10.24 -12.83
C SER A 111 -2.83 10.86 -12.91
N ILE A 112 -3.56 10.95 -11.79
CA ILE A 112 -4.89 11.52 -11.77
C ILE A 112 -4.79 13.03 -12.01
N MET A 113 -5.39 13.48 -13.11
CA MET A 113 -5.51 14.89 -13.44
C MET A 113 -6.92 15.40 -13.12
N LYS A 114 -7.02 16.62 -12.58
CA LYS A 114 -8.28 17.31 -12.29
C LYS A 114 -8.18 18.76 -12.77
N SER A 115 -9.31 19.35 -13.12
CA SER A 115 -9.33 20.75 -13.55
C SER A 115 -9.14 21.70 -12.37
N ASN A 116 -8.36 22.75 -12.56
CA ASN A 116 -8.25 23.87 -11.63
C ASN A 116 -9.38 24.91 -11.86
N ALA A 117 -9.36 26.00 -11.09
CA ALA A 117 -10.36 27.08 -11.20
C ALA A 117 -10.39 27.78 -12.58
N ASP A 118 -9.29 27.73 -13.31
CA ASP A 118 -9.14 28.33 -14.65
C ASP A 118 -9.50 27.35 -15.78
N GLY A 119 -9.77 26.08 -15.45
CA GLY A 119 -10.13 25.01 -16.39
C GLY A 119 -8.94 24.24 -16.97
N ASP A 120 -7.73 24.44 -16.45
CA ASP A 120 -6.53 23.68 -16.83
C ASP A 120 -6.40 22.39 -16.01
N ASP A 121 -5.86 21.33 -16.62
CA ASP A 121 -5.61 20.07 -15.93
C ASP A 121 -4.35 20.15 -15.06
N VAL A 122 -4.51 19.86 -13.76
CA VAL A 122 -3.44 19.76 -12.76
C VAL A 122 -3.38 18.37 -12.13
N GLN A 123 -2.19 17.94 -11.72
CA GLN A 123 -2.01 16.71 -10.95
C GLN A 123 -2.79 16.81 -9.65
N ALA A 124 -3.62 15.81 -9.36
CA ALA A 124 -4.55 15.87 -8.23
C ALA A 124 -3.91 15.45 -6.90
N TYR A 125 -2.93 14.55 -6.94
CA TYR A 125 -2.32 13.97 -5.74
C TYR A 125 -0.81 13.92 -5.86
N ASP A 126 -0.13 14.17 -4.74
CA ASP A 126 1.32 14.13 -4.59
C ASP A 126 1.69 13.22 -3.42
N ILE A 127 2.59 12.25 -3.64
CA ILE A 127 3.15 11.41 -2.58
C ILE A 127 4.55 11.89 -2.30
N SER A 128 4.80 12.32 -1.06
CA SER A 128 6.06 12.96 -0.70
C SER A 128 6.64 12.44 0.62
N GLY A 129 7.86 12.89 0.91
CA GLY A 129 8.63 12.44 2.08
C GLY A 129 9.24 11.05 1.91
N TRP A 130 9.57 10.68 0.67
CA TRP A 130 10.22 9.43 0.34
C TRP A 130 11.54 9.25 1.09
N ASP A 131 11.80 8.02 1.56
CA ASP A 131 13.08 7.72 2.19
C ASP A 131 14.22 7.79 1.17
N THR A 132 15.30 8.46 1.59
CA THR A 132 16.48 8.70 0.75
C THR A 132 17.74 8.11 1.38
N THR A 133 17.60 7.30 2.44
CA THR A 133 18.74 6.91 3.30
C THR A 133 18.87 5.41 3.52
N TYR A 134 17.78 4.66 3.41
CA TYR A 134 17.69 3.25 3.78
C TYR A 134 17.11 2.39 2.65
N TRP A 135 16.04 2.84 2.00
CA TRP A 135 15.33 2.10 0.96
C TRP A 135 15.85 2.43 -0.43
N MET A 136 16.56 1.49 -1.04
CA MET A 136 17.10 1.64 -2.40
C MET A 136 16.15 0.98 -3.41
N LYS A 137 15.68 1.73 -4.40
CA LYS A 137 14.83 1.15 -5.45
C LYS A 137 15.68 0.29 -6.38
N VAL A 138 15.21 -0.94 -6.63
CA VAL A 138 15.95 -1.98 -7.35
C VAL A 138 15.23 -2.53 -8.56
N ALA A 139 13.89 -2.47 -8.60
CA ALA A 139 13.09 -2.93 -9.73
C ALA A 139 11.87 -2.03 -9.97
N ASP A 140 11.36 -2.05 -11.20
CA ASP A 140 10.11 -1.39 -11.58
C ASP A 140 8.86 -2.11 -11.04
N GLU A 141 7.67 -1.56 -11.28
CA GLU A 141 6.39 -2.13 -10.82
C GLU A 141 6.13 -3.59 -11.28
N ASN A 142 6.76 -3.99 -12.37
CA ASN A 142 6.63 -5.32 -12.98
C ASN A 142 7.69 -6.30 -12.45
N GLY A 143 8.59 -5.85 -11.57
CA GLY A 143 9.69 -6.66 -11.03
C GLY A 143 10.90 -6.72 -11.95
N THR A 144 10.98 -5.87 -12.98
CA THR A 144 12.17 -5.77 -13.83
C THR A 144 13.24 -4.96 -13.14
N LEU A 145 14.43 -5.53 -12.95
CA LEU A 145 15.55 -4.82 -12.32
C LEU A 145 15.90 -3.53 -13.06
N LEU A 146 16.09 -2.45 -12.29
CA LEU A 146 16.52 -1.16 -12.82
C LEU A 146 17.96 -1.24 -13.31
N HIS A 147 18.27 -0.52 -14.39
CA HIS A 147 19.64 -0.37 -14.88
C HIS A 147 20.54 0.34 -13.86
N GLU A 148 19.98 1.32 -13.16
CA GLU A 148 20.63 2.03 -12.06
C GLU A 148 19.75 1.96 -10.81
N THR A 149 20.28 1.38 -9.75
CA THR A 149 19.61 1.29 -8.44
C THR A 149 20.07 2.43 -7.54
N LYS A 150 19.14 3.15 -6.91
CA LYS A 150 19.47 4.35 -6.13
C LYS A 150 18.48 4.59 -5.00
N LEU A 151 18.98 5.21 -3.93
CA LEU A 151 18.16 5.78 -2.86
C LEU A 151 17.36 6.97 -3.38
N GLY A 152 16.16 7.19 -2.82
CA GLY A 152 15.32 8.34 -3.16
C GLY A 152 14.69 8.29 -4.55
N LEU A 153 14.60 7.11 -5.17
CA LEU A 153 13.76 6.92 -6.36
C LEU A 153 12.32 6.69 -5.93
N GLU A 154 11.42 7.53 -6.41
CA GLU A 154 10.01 7.58 -6.00
C GLU A 154 9.12 6.67 -6.86
N GLY A 155 7.87 6.46 -6.44
CA GLY A 155 6.84 5.77 -7.21
C GLY A 155 6.82 4.25 -7.10
N ASP A 156 6.02 3.60 -7.94
CA ASP A 156 5.80 2.15 -7.87
C ASP A 156 7.06 1.33 -8.21
N GLY A 157 7.24 0.21 -7.52
CA GLY A 157 8.36 -0.70 -7.73
C GLY A 157 8.82 -1.43 -6.48
N TYR A 158 10.02 -2.00 -6.57
CA TYR A 158 10.61 -2.79 -5.50
C TYR A 158 11.81 -2.07 -4.90
N TYR A 159 11.90 -2.13 -3.58
CA TYR A 159 12.91 -1.47 -2.77
C TYR A 159 13.60 -2.50 -1.90
N VAL A 160 14.91 -2.39 -1.74
CA VAL A 160 15.69 -3.20 -0.80
C VAL A 160 16.10 -2.35 0.40
N ALA A 161 16.00 -2.94 1.58
CA ALA A 161 16.42 -2.36 2.85
C ALA A 161 17.93 -2.13 2.91
N ASN A 162 18.36 -1.32 3.88
CA ASN A 162 19.76 -1.14 4.26
C ASN A 162 20.70 -0.87 3.06
N THR A 163 20.23 -0.08 2.09
CA THR A 163 20.98 0.26 0.88
C THR A 163 21.45 -0.97 0.07
N GLY A 164 20.69 -2.06 0.10
CA GLY A 164 21.02 -3.30 -0.61
C GLY A 164 21.91 -4.27 0.16
N ASN A 165 22.12 -4.02 1.45
CA ASN A 165 22.80 -4.94 2.35
C ASN A 165 21.80 -5.79 3.13
N THR A 166 22.30 -6.83 3.78
CA THR A 166 21.53 -7.65 4.72
C THR A 166 21.13 -6.86 5.95
N VAL A 167 20.06 -7.30 6.60
CA VAL A 167 19.62 -6.87 7.93
C VAL A 167 19.90 -8.03 8.88
N ASN A 168 20.76 -7.80 9.88
CA ASN A 168 21.11 -8.80 10.88
C ASN A 168 20.54 -8.36 12.24
N LEU A 169 19.56 -9.11 12.74
CA LEU A 169 18.94 -8.90 14.06
C LEU A 169 19.10 -10.14 14.97
N GLU A 170 19.96 -11.10 14.62
CA GLU A 170 20.08 -12.39 15.32
C GLU A 170 20.46 -12.19 16.80
N ASP A 171 21.38 -11.28 17.07
CA ASP A 171 21.86 -10.96 18.41
C ASP A 171 21.09 -9.80 19.07
N THR A 172 19.97 -9.36 18.48
CA THR A 172 19.20 -8.23 19.03
C THR A 172 18.32 -8.69 20.18
N THR A 173 18.44 -8.01 21.33
CA THR A 173 17.66 -8.30 22.54
C THR A 173 16.83 -7.09 22.98
N PRO A 174 15.63 -7.29 23.55
CA PRO A 174 14.98 -8.58 23.82
C PRO A 174 14.46 -9.26 22.53
N GLU A 175 14.58 -10.58 22.45
CA GLU A 175 14.05 -11.37 21.32
C GLU A 175 12.53 -11.19 21.21
N GLY A 176 12.02 -11.25 19.98
CA GLY A 176 10.59 -11.16 19.67
C GLY A 176 10.03 -9.73 19.57
N GLU A 177 10.79 -8.70 19.93
CA GLU A 177 10.38 -7.29 19.76
C GLU A 177 10.47 -6.86 18.29
N TYR A 178 9.47 -6.15 17.78
CA TYR A 178 9.50 -5.61 16.41
C TYR A 178 10.44 -4.40 16.32
N ILE A 179 11.53 -4.56 15.56
CA ILE A 179 12.50 -3.52 15.29
C ILE A 179 12.14 -2.82 13.98
N GLN A 180 11.97 -1.50 14.04
CA GLN A 180 11.74 -0.69 12.85
C GLN A 180 12.96 -0.68 11.93
N LEU A 181 12.70 -0.92 10.63
CA LEU A 181 13.70 -0.89 9.58
C LEU A 181 13.70 0.46 8.86
N GLY A 182 14.69 1.29 9.16
CA GLY A 182 14.83 2.61 8.53
C GLY A 182 13.65 3.54 8.78
N ASN A 183 13.51 4.56 7.94
CA ASN A 183 12.33 5.45 7.94
C ASN A 183 11.18 4.80 7.14
N PRO A 184 9.94 5.29 7.32
CA PRO A 184 8.84 4.95 6.43
C PRO A 184 9.20 5.23 4.97
N ILE A 185 8.69 4.43 4.04
CA ILE A 185 9.07 4.55 2.63
C ILE A 185 8.63 5.88 2.00
N PHE A 186 7.51 6.44 2.45
CA PHE A 186 7.03 7.81 2.20
C PHE A 186 6.23 8.31 3.42
N GLN A 187 5.90 9.61 3.47
CA GLN A 187 5.31 10.22 4.68
C GLN A 187 3.99 10.96 4.47
N THR A 188 3.67 11.37 3.25
CA THR A 188 2.47 12.19 3.01
C THR A 188 1.80 11.84 1.71
N VAL A 189 0.47 11.93 1.72
CA VAL A 189 -0.36 11.98 0.53
C VAL A 189 -1.09 13.33 0.56
N THR A 190 -0.82 14.18 -0.41
CA THR A 190 -1.38 15.54 -0.46
C THR A 190 -2.32 15.66 -1.65
N MET A 191 -3.53 16.16 -1.41
CA MET A 191 -4.40 16.61 -2.49
C MET A 191 -3.97 18.01 -2.93
N ASN A 192 -3.75 18.20 -4.23
CA ASN A 192 -3.31 19.46 -4.79
C ASN A 192 -4.32 20.59 -4.48
N PRO A 193 -3.87 21.71 -3.87
CA PRO A 193 -4.74 22.84 -3.51
C PRO A 193 -5.35 23.57 -4.72
N ASP A 194 -4.78 23.42 -5.91
CA ASP A 194 -5.24 24.09 -7.12
C ASP A 194 -6.43 23.37 -7.77
N VAL A 195 -6.79 22.16 -7.32
CA VAL A 195 -7.95 21.41 -7.82
C VAL A 195 -9.23 22.20 -7.51
N ALA A 196 -10.04 22.49 -8.53
CA ALA A 196 -11.35 23.09 -8.34
C ALA A 196 -12.26 22.12 -7.56
N GLU A 197 -13.09 22.66 -6.65
CA GLU A 197 -13.93 21.92 -5.69
C GLU A 197 -14.28 20.48 -6.09
N VAL A 198 -13.98 19.55 -5.21
CA VAL A 198 -14.41 18.15 -5.31
C VAL A 198 -15.91 18.13 -5.01
N THR A 199 -16.76 18.07 -6.04
CA THR A 199 -18.23 17.96 -5.86
C THR A 199 -18.59 16.75 -5.01
N GLU A 200 -19.65 16.82 -4.18
CA GLU A 200 -20.04 15.76 -3.21
C GLU A 200 -20.23 14.35 -3.83
N ASP A 201 -20.48 14.23 -5.15
CA ASP A 201 -20.52 12.96 -5.88
C ASP A 201 -19.12 12.29 -6.07
N LEU A 202 -18.05 12.98 -5.68
CA LEU A 202 -16.63 12.56 -5.80
C LEU A 202 -16.04 12.04 -4.48
N GLY A 203 -16.88 11.65 -3.51
CA GLY A 203 -16.46 10.83 -2.34
C GLY A 203 -16.07 9.39 -2.70
N THR A 204 -15.61 9.16 -3.94
CA THR A 204 -15.20 7.87 -4.48
C THR A 204 -13.74 7.61 -4.13
N GLU A 205 -13.52 6.57 -3.31
CA GLU A 205 -12.30 5.76 -3.18
C GLU A 205 -11.10 6.28 -4.00
N ILE A 206 -10.18 6.96 -3.33
CA ILE A 206 -9.06 7.69 -3.95
C ILE A 206 -7.93 6.70 -4.22
N GLY A 207 -8.08 5.89 -5.26
CA GLY A 207 -7.12 4.85 -5.62
C GLY A 207 -6.79 3.91 -4.45
N GLU A 208 -5.78 3.05 -4.64
CA GLU A 208 -5.28 2.18 -3.59
C GLU A 208 -3.76 2.24 -3.65
N ILE A 209 -3.11 2.71 -2.58
CA ILE A 209 -1.66 2.53 -2.41
C ILE A 209 -1.44 1.31 -1.52
N THR A 210 -0.63 0.38 -2.00
CA THR A 210 -0.24 -0.81 -1.25
C THR A 210 1.26 -0.78 -0.99
N VAL A 211 1.67 -1.11 0.25
CA VAL A 211 3.05 -1.44 0.59
C VAL A 211 3.11 -2.86 1.15
N LYS A 212 3.75 -3.77 0.43
CA LYS A 212 4.03 -5.15 0.91
C LYS A 212 5.49 -5.28 1.29
N ALA A 213 5.81 -6.15 2.25
CA ALA A 213 7.19 -6.54 2.55
C ALA A 213 7.44 -8.04 2.40
N CYS A 214 8.68 -8.38 2.06
CA CYS A 214 9.19 -9.74 1.98
C CYS A 214 10.61 -9.80 2.55
N ALA A 215 10.89 -10.78 3.40
CA ALA A 215 12.24 -11.09 3.84
C ALA A 215 12.70 -12.43 3.24
N VAL A 216 13.96 -12.45 2.82
CA VAL A 216 14.65 -13.61 2.26
C VAL A 216 15.90 -13.84 3.10
N GLN A 217 15.97 -15.02 3.72
CA GLN A 217 17.12 -15.41 4.54
C GLN A 217 18.42 -15.38 3.73
N TYR A 218 19.45 -14.77 4.29
CA TYR A 218 20.80 -14.76 3.74
C TYR A 218 21.44 -16.16 3.83
N SER A 219 22.18 -16.53 2.80
CA SER A 219 22.97 -17.76 2.78
C SER A 219 24.23 -17.53 1.95
N GLU A 220 25.40 -17.59 2.57
CA GLU A 220 26.70 -17.46 1.89
C GLU A 220 26.85 -18.47 0.73
N ASP A 221 26.21 -19.64 0.84
CA ASP A 221 26.30 -20.70 -0.17
C ASP A 221 25.36 -20.48 -1.37
N GLN A 222 24.34 -19.64 -1.24
CA GLN A 222 23.25 -19.50 -2.23
C GLN A 222 23.03 -18.06 -2.71
N MET A 223 23.60 -17.06 -2.02
CA MET A 223 23.36 -15.64 -2.28
C MET A 223 24.65 -14.84 -2.12
N ASP A 224 25.10 -14.23 -3.22
CA ASP A 224 26.25 -13.31 -3.21
C ASP A 224 25.79 -11.85 -3.19
N SER A 225 24.51 -11.59 -3.43
CA SER A 225 23.95 -10.25 -3.52
C SER A 225 22.43 -10.19 -3.27
N TRP A 226 21.92 -8.99 -3.09
CA TRP A 226 20.47 -8.74 -3.05
C TRP A 226 19.75 -9.16 -4.34
N LYS A 227 20.43 -9.27 -5.48
CA LYS A 227 19.81 -9.69 -6.76
C LYS A 227 19.40 -11.15 -6.70
N ASP A 228 20.28 -11.99 -6.17
CA ASP A 228 20.02 -13.42 -6.01
C ASP A 228 18.86 -13.64 -5.02
N ALA A 229 18.85 -12.84 -3.95
CA ALA A 229 17.73 -12.82 -3.00
C ALA A 229 16.43 -12.33 -3.65
N PHE A 230 16.47 -11.30 -4.50
CA PHE A 230 15.29 -10.77 -5.19
C PHE A 230 14.63 -11.80 -6.11
N ASP A 231 15.42 -12.57 -6.88
CA ASP A 231 14.90 -13.64 -7.74
C ASP A 231 14.26 -14.79 -6.93
N SER A 232 14.79 -15.02 -5.72
CA SER A 232 14.23 -16.01 -4.79
C SER A 232 12.98 -15.51 -4.05
N ALA A 233 12.80 -14.18 -3.94
CA ALA A 233 11.70 -13.56 -3.23
C ALA A 233 10.35 -13.96 -3.86
N LYS A 234 9.40 -14.34 -3.01
CA LYS A 234 8.05 -14.74 -3.43
C LYS A 234 7.08 -13.65 -3.02
N TRP A 235 6.50 -13.02 -4.03
CA TRP A 235 5.49 -11.97 -3.90
C TRP A 235 4.14 -12.58 -4.30
N ASN A 236 3.38 -13.06 -3.32
CA ASN A 236 1.97 -13.43 -3.53
C ASN A 236 1.08 -12.21 -3.25
#